data_AF-A0A5C7C9E0-F1
#
_entry.id   AF-A0A5C7C9E0-F1
#
_cell.length_a   1.000
_cell.length_b   1.000
_cell.length_c   1.000
_cell.angle_alpha   90.00
_cell.angle_beta   90.00
_cell.angle_gamma   90.00
#
_symmetry.space_group_name_H-M   'P 1'
#
loop_
_entity.id
_entity.type
_entity.pdbx_description
1 polymer ?
#
loop_
_entity_poly.entity_id
_entity_poly.type
_entity_poly.pdbx_seq_one_letter_code
_entity_poly.pdbx_strand_id
1 'polypeptide(L)'
;MLLTIARWLFQLPGKLFGLIFKNRLRIFLFFMLVAVGVLGAKRYLRAHQYDDEFSLAAPADYNRAIKREMPLREAREQCGGPLHDNVGQPWPASAGYLHQPTRLPASGLHRLTLDNQGNDFAVLVKLETPAAPQQLAEVFIPPAGSFEVKINADAEHVMKIKNIKTGCMFRSRPFNLDKQRDWRMPLTLQKDGSLQLQPIGDRQF
;
A
#
# COMPACT_ATOMS: atom_id res chain seq x y z
N MET A 1 -7.76 66.25 22.84
CA MET A 1 -6.50 65.64 23.33
C MET A 1 -5.75 64.78 22.31
N LEU A 2 -6.28 64.57 21.09
CA LEU A 2 -5.56 63.88 20.01
C LEU A 2 -4.74 64.82 19.09
N LEU A 3 -5.06 66.11 19.04
CA LEU A 3 -4.33 67.10 18.22
C LEU A 3 -2.97 67.54 18.80
N THR A 4 -2.74 67.34 20.10
CA THR A 4 -1.48 67.69 20.76
C THR A 4 -0.36 66.66 20.53
N ILE A 5 -0.73 65.41 20.24
CA ILE A 5 0.24 64.31 20.06
C ILE A 5 0.79 64.32 18.61
N ALA A 6 -0.05 64.65 17.62
CA ALA A 6 0.35 64.73 16.22
C ALA A 6 1.35 65.88 15.93
N ARG A 7 1.28 66.97 16.69
CA ARG A 7 2.22 68.10 16.57
C ARG A 7 3.63 67.79 17.08
N TRP A 8 3.77 66.81 17.98
CA TRP A 8 5.05 66.38 18.55
C TRP A 8 5.83 65.47 17.57
N LEU A 9 5.12 64.59 16.85
CA LEU A 9 5.72 63.65 15.90
C LEU A 9 6.35 64.33 14.67
N PHE A 10 5.83 65.48 14.24
CA PHE A 10 6.33 66.20 13.07
C PHE A 10 7.37 67.30 13.36
N GLN A 11 7.62 67.67 14.62
CA GLN A 11 8.67 68.63 14.99
C GLN A 11 10.00 67.98 15.43
N LEU A 12 10.00 66.68 15.74
CA LEU A 12 11.20 65.96 16.14
C LEU A 12 12.23 65.67 15.03
N PRO A 13 11.91 65.55 13.73
CA PRO A 13 12.95 65.23 12.75
C PRO A 13 13.84 66.44 12.44
N GLY A 14 13.33 67.68 12.54
CA GLY A 14 14.09 68.88 12.19
C GLY A 14 15.17 69.28 13.21
N LYS A 15 14.92 69.07 14.51
CA LYS A 15 15.82 69.52 15.59
C LYS A 15 16.88 68.50 16.00
N LEU A 16 16.63 67.19 15.83
CA LEU A 16 17.59 66.13 16.12
C LEU A 16 18.51 65.82 14.92
N PHE A 17 17.98 65.80 13.70
CA PHE A 17 18.78 65.50 12.51
C PHE A 17 19.56 66.71 11.97
N GLY A 18 19.12 67.95 12.25
CA GLY A 18 19.86 69.16 11.84
C GLY A 18 21.29 69.27 12.44
N LEU A 19 21.55 68.60 13.57
CA LEU A 19 22.87 68.54 14.21
C LEU A 19 23.79 67.44 13.64
N ILE A 20 23.21 66.42 12.99
CA ILE A 20 23.96 65.30 12.38
C ILE A 20 24.45 65.70 10.98
N PHE A 21 23.67 66.49 10.25
CA PHE A 21 23.98 66.89 8.86
C PHE A 21 24.86 68.15 8.71
N LYS A 22 25.28 68.79 9.79
CA LYS A 22 26.20 69.96 9.73
C LYS A 22 27.67 69.59 9.58
N ASN A 23 28.06 68.38 9.96
CA ASN A 23 29.46 67.97 9.96
C ASN A 23 29.63 66.72 9.10
N ARG A 24 30.44 66.82 8.03
CA ARG A 24 30.64 65.72 7.06
C ARG A 24 31.09 64.43 7.76
N LEU A 25 31.89 64.54 8.82
CA LEU A 25 32.35 63.39 9.61
C LEU A 25 31.20 62.63 10.31
N ARG A 26 30.20 63.33 10.83
CA ARG A 26 29.06 62.69 11.52
C ARG A 26 28.11 62.00 10.55
N ILE A 27 27.96 62.54 9.34
CA ILE A 27 27.21 61.89 8.25
C ILE A 27 27.91 60.59 7.85
N PHE A 28 29.22 60.63 7.65
CA PHE A 28 29.99 59.42 7.33
C PHE A 28 29.87 58.35 8.43
N LEU A 29 30.01 58.74 9.71
CA LEU A 29 29.84 57.80 10.83
C LEU A 29 28.42 57.21 10.90
N PHE A 30 27.40 58.00 10.60
CA PHE A 30 26.01 57.51 10.56
C PHE A 30 25.82 56.45 9.47
N PHE A 31 26.26 56.73 8.23
CA PHE A 31 26.17 55.74 7.15
C PHE A 31 27.05 54.51 7.39
N MET A 32 28.20 54.67 8.04
CA MET A 32 29.08 53.56 8.42
C MET A 32 28.40 52.66 9.46
N LEU A 33 27.75 53.23 10.47
CA LEU A 33 26.95 52.47 11.44
C LEU A 33 25.75 51.75 10.81
N VAL A 34 25.05 52.40 9.87
CA VAL A 34 23.95 51.76 9.12
C VAL A 34 24.49 50.60 8.27
N ALA A 35 25.62 50.78 7.58
CA ALA A 35 26.25 49.72 6.79
C ALA A 35 26.71 48.54 7.66
N VAL A 36 27.29 48.79 8.84
CA VAL A 36 27.64 47.76 9.81
C VAL A 36 26.40 47.05 10.34
N GLY A 37 25.29 47.76 10.57
CA GLY A 37 24.01 47.16 10.96
C GLY A 37 23.44 46.22 9.89
N VAL A 38 23.46 46.62 8.62
CA VAL A 38 23.01 45.80 7.49
C VAL A 38 23.91 44.58 7.27
N LEU A 39 25.24 44.75 7.39
CA LEU A 39 26.20 43.64 7.33
C LEU A 39 26.07 42.69 8.52
N GLY A 40 25.77 43.22 9.72
CA GLY A 40 25.48 42.45 10.92
C GLY A 40 24.21 41.62 10.78
N ALA A 41 23.10 42.20 10.33
CA ALA A 41 21.85 41.48 10.09
C ALA A 41 22.00 40.41 9.00
N LYS A 42 22.73 40.69 7.93
CA LYS A 42 23.03 39.70 6.86
C LYS A 42 23.91 38.56 7.38
N ARG A 43 24.86 38.83 8.27
CA ARG A 43 25.66 37.78 8.93
C ARG A 43 24.85 37.00 9.97
N TYR A 44 23.94 37.65 10.69
CA TYR A 44 23.07 37.00 11.68
C TYR A 44 22.07 36.04 11.00
N LEU A 45 21.45 36.46 9.90
CA LEU A 45 20.59 35.58 9.10
C LEU A 45 21.36 34.44 8.42
N ARG A 46 22.61 34.70 7.98
CA ARG A 46 23.46 33.66 7.38
C ARG A 46 24.06 32.70 8.41
N ALA A 47 24.22 33.12 9.66
CA ALA A 47 24.61 32.25 10.78
C ALA A 47 23.44 31.34 11.20
N HIS A 48 22.21 31.85 11.25
CA HIS A 48 21.04 31.02 11.54
C HIS A 48 20.64 30.04 10.43
N GLN A 49 21.13 30.24 9.20
CA GLN A 49 20.87 29.31 8.10
C GLN A 49 21.89 28.16 8.03
N TYR A 50 22.90 28.13 8.92
CA TYR A 50 23.89 27.05 9.03
C TYR A 50 23.70 26.15 10.27
N ASP A 51 22.69 26.42 11.10
CA ASP A 51 22.31 25.57 12.24
C ASP A 51 21.13 24.62 11.94
N ASP A 52 20.62 24.61 10.71
CA ASP A 52 19.62 23.63 10.22
C ASP A 52 20.25 22.50 9.38
N GLU A 53 21.57 22.31 9.49
CA GLU A 53 22.25 21.14 8.93
C GLU A 53 22.52 20.10 10.02
N PHE A 54 21.62 19.11 10.08
CA PHE A 54 21.92 17.73 10.44
C PHE A 54 22.65 17.50 11.77
N SER A 55 21.97 17.78 12.88
CA SER A 55 22.30 17.13 14.16
C SER A 55 22.05 15.62 14.04
N LEU A 56 23.12 14.87 13.77
CA LEU A 56 23.23 13.44 14.08
C LEU A 56 23.14 13.28 15.61
N ALA A 57 21.91 13.34 16.13
CA ALA A 57 21.63 12.75 17.42
C ALA A 57 21.88 11.24 17.30
N ALA A 58 22.69 10.72 18.23
CA ALA A 58 22.99 9.30 18.40
C ALA A 58 21.78 8.40 18.13
N PRO A 59 21.97 7.18 17.59
CA PRO A 59 20.90 6.32 17.12
C PRO A 59 20.01 5.92 18.29
N ALA A 60 18.98 6.73 18.55
CA ALA A 60 17.87 6.36 19.39
C ALA A 60 17.14 5.25 18.63
N ASP A 61 17.53 4.03 18.96
CA ASP A 61 16.85 2.75 18.80
C ASP A 61 15.49 2.87 18.07
N TYR A 62 15.56 3.11 16.76
CA TYR A 62 14.42 3.06 15.86
C TYR A 62 13.92 1.61 15.67
N ASN A 63 14.60 0.66 16.30
CA ASN A 63 14.20 -0.73 16.44
C ASN A 63 13.43 -1.01 17.74
N ARG A 64 13.03 0.01 18.53
CA ARG A 64 11.80 -0.16 19.32
C ARG A 64 10.67 -0.24 18.32
N ALA A 65 10.39 -1.47 17.89
CA ALA A 65 9.26 -1.87 17.09
C ALA A 65 8.02 -1.11 17.54
N ILE A 66 7.75 0.02 16.87
CA ILE A 66 6.41 0.49 16.74
C ILE A 66 5.78 -0.63 15.94
N LYS A 67 5.18 -1.58 16.65
CA LYS A 67 4.15 -2.47 16.13
C LYS A 67 2.98 -1.55 15.77
N ARG A 68 3.16 -0.73 14.74
CA ARG A 68 2.08 -0.28 13.88
C ARG A 68 1.62 -1.59 13.31
N GLU A 69 0.64 -2.20 13.96
CA GLU A 69 -0.28 -3.07 13.25
C GLU A 69 -0.65 -2.27 12.01
N MET A 70 -0.11 -2.71 10.86
CA MET A 70 -0.36 -2.07 9.57
C MET A 70 -1.87 -1.83 9.53
N PRO A 71 -2.32 -0.56 9.42
CA PRO A 71 -3.73 -0.29 9.43
C PRO A 71 -4.32 -1.11 8.28
N LEU A 72 -5.48 -1.71 8.51
CA LEU A 72 -6.29 -2.57 7.62
C LEU A 72 -6.46 -2.05 6.16
N ARG A 73 -5.90 -0.90 5.84
CA ARG A 73 -5.89 -0.19 4.56
C ARG A 73 -5.06 -0.90 3.49
N GLU A 74 -3.89 -1.46 3.81
CA GLU A 74 -3.08 -2.22 2.82
C GLU A 74 -3.79 -3.52 2.37
N ALA A 75 -4.59 -4.13 3.25
CA ALA A 75 -5.46 -5.26 2.89
C ALA A 75 -6.69 -4.85 2.07
N ARG A 76 -7.12 -3.59 2.15
CA ARG A 76 -8.27 -3.05 1.39
C ARG A 76 -7.91 -2.71 -0.07
N GLU A 77 -6.65 -2.42 -0.36
CA GLU A 77 -6.21 -2.15 -1.75
C GLU A 77 -6.26 -3.38 -2.66
N GLN A 78 -6.41 -4.58 -2.09
CA GLN A 78 -6.35 -5.85 -2.82
C GLN A 78 -7.73 -6.44 -3.15
N CYS A 79 -8.82 -5.79 -2.73
CA CYS A 79 -10.17 -6.31 -2.88
C CYS A 79 -11.01 -5.36 -3.75
N GLY A 80 -11.52 -5.87 -4.88
CA GLY A 80 -12.27 -5.10 -5.87
C GLY A 80 -13.76 -4.88 -5.57
N GLY A 81 -14.28 -5.39 -4.44
CA GLY A 81 -15.72 -5.39 -4.13
C GLY A 81 -16.46 -6.60 -4.69
N PRO A 82 -17.78 -6.73 -4.43
CA PRO A 82 -18.57 -7.88 -4.88
C PRO A 82 -18.58 -8.00 -6.41
N LEU A 83 -18.42 -9.22 -6.92
CA LEU A 83 -18.54 -9.52 -8.35
C LEU A 83 -19.98 -9.92 -8.66
N HIS A 84 -20.66 -9.07 -9.43
CA HIS A 84 -22.07 -9.26 -9.78
C HIS A 84 -22.29 -10.35 -10.86
N ASP A 85 -21.30 -10.54 -11.74
CA ASP A 85 -21.35 -11.48 -12.85
C ASP A 85 -19.97 -12.10 -13.14
N ASN A 86 -19.98 -13.13 -13.96
CA ASN A 86 -18.82 -13.75 -14.58
C ASN A 86 -18.55 -13.11 -15.94
N VAL A 87 -18.00 -11.90 -15.95
CA VAL A 87 -17.61 -11.18 -17.18
C VAL A 87 -18.82 -11.01 -18.12
N GLY A 88 -19.92 -10.48 -17.59
CA GLY A 88 -21.18 -10.25 -18.29
C GLY A 88 -22.10 -11.46 -18.40
N GLN A 89 -21.70 -12.63 -17.90
CA GLN A 89 -22.55 -13.83 -17.79
C GLN A 89 -22.98 -14.07 -16.34
N PRO A 90 -24.20 -14.58 -16.08
CA PRO A 90 -24.59 -14.91 -14.71
C PRO A 90 -23.69 -16.02 -14.14
N TRP A 91 -23.47 -15.97 -12.82
CA TRP A 91 -22.80 -17.06 -12.13
C TRP A 91 -23.60 -18.37 -12.26
N PRO A 92 -22.94 -19.53 -12.41
CA PRO A 92 -23.62 -20.82 -12.42
C PRO A 92 -24.40 -21.09 -11.13
N ALA A 93 -25.51 -21.81 -11.23
CA ALA A 93 -26.30 -22.21 -10.05
C ALA A 93 -25.63 -23.33 -9.23
N SER A 94 -24.73 -24.10 -9.85
CA SER A 94 -24.05 -25.24 -9.26
C SER A 94 -22.53 -25.12 -9.41
N ALA A 95 -21.80 -25.87 -8.59
CA ALA A 95 -20.35 -25.94 -8.70
C ALA A 95 -19.93 -26.57 -10.04
N GLY A 96 -18.95 -26.00 -10.72
CA GLY A 96 -18.57 -26.46 -12.04
C GLY A 96 -17.41 -25.70 -12.66
N TYR A 97 -16.85 -26.27 -13.72
CA TYR A 97 -15.88 -25.59 -14.57
C TYR A 97 -16.53 -24.42 -15.30
N LEU A 98 -15.87 -23.26 -15.32
CA LEU A 98 -16.28 -22.11 -16.14
C LEU A 98 -15.80 -22.26 -17.59
N HIS A 99 -14.66 -22.93 -17.78
CA HIS A 99 -14.12 -23.29 -19.07
C HIS A 99 -13.72 -24.76 -19.06
N GLN A 100 -13.92 -25.45 -20.18
CA GLN A 100 -13.46 -26.83 -20.29
C GLN A 100 -11.93 -26.87 -20.14
N PRO A 101 -11.39 -27.69 -19.23
CA PRO A 101 -9.95 -27.80 -19.07
C PRO A 101 -9.32 -28.29 -20.37
N THR A 102 -8.19 -27.71 -20.75
CA THR A 102 -7.44 -28.19 -21.93
C THR A 102 -7.11 -29.66 -21.71
N ARG A 103 -7.43 -30.52 -22.68
CA ARG A 103 -7.40 -31.98 -22.54
C ARG A 103 -6.05 -32.44 -21.97
N LEU A 104 -6.04 -32.80 -20.69
CA LEU A 104 -4.88 -33.38 -20.04
C LEU A 104 -4.68 -34.82 -20.56
N PRO A 105 -3.43 -35.28 -20.75
CA PRO A 105 -3.17 -36.69 -21.04
C PRO A 105 -3.80 -37.57 -19.96
N ALA A 106 -4.46 -38.66 -20.37
CA ALA A 106 -5.34 -39.45 -19.50
C ALA A 106 -4.59 -40.22 -18.39
N SER A 107 -3.29 -40.45 -18.57
CA SER A 107 -2.42 -41.08 -17.57
C SER A 107 -1.97 -40.07 -16.50
N GLY A 108 -2.07 -40.44 -15.23
CA GLY A 108 -1.55 -39.60 -14.12
C GLY A 108 -2.52 -38.52 -13.62
N LEU A 109 -3.80 -38.60 -13.98
CA LEU A 109 -4.83 -37.70 -13.44
C LEU A 109 -5.31 -38.19 -12.06
N HIS A 110 -5.22 -37.29 -11.08
CA HIS A 110 -5.69 -37.48 -9.71
C HIS A 110 -6.89 -36.58 -9.43
N ARG A 111 -7.72 -37.02 -8.47
CA ARG A 111 -8.88 -36.27 -7.98
C ARG A 111 -8.45 -35.32 -6.88
N LEU A 112 -8.79 -34.05 -7.07
CA LEU A 112 -8.68 -33.02 -6.05
C LEU A 112 -10.07 -32.45 -5.81
N THR A 113 -10.60 -32.64 -4.61
CA THR A 113 -11.83 -31.99 -4.17
C THR A 113 -11.50 -30.62 -3.62
N LEU A 114 -12.03 -29.59 -4.26
CA LEU A 114 -12.00 -28.21 -3.79
C LEU A 114 -13.21 -27.99 -2.88
N ASP A 115 -12.97 -27.67 -1.61
CA ASP A 115 -13.98 -27.68 -0.57
C ASP A 115 -14.28 -26.26 -0.04
N ASN A 116 -15.45 -25.72 -0.39
CA ASN A 116 -15.94 -24.42 0.06
C ASN A 116 -16.96 -24.51 1.20
N GLN A 117 -17.07 -25.67 1.88
CA GLN A 117 -18.03 -25.89 2.98
C GLN A 117 -17.86 -24.89 4.14
N GLY A 118 -16.64 -24.40 4.38
CA GLY A 118 -16.34 -23.45 5.45
C GLY A 118 -16.68 -21.98 5.18
N ASN A 119 -17.21 -21.64 4.00
CA ASN A 119 -17.46 -20.25 3.61
C ASN A 119 -18.95 -20.00 3.28
N ASP A 120 -19.47 -18.84 3.70
CA ASP A 120 -20.83 -18.34 3.41
C ASP A 120 -20.90 -17.59 2.06
N PHE A 121 -19.83 -17.61 1.27
CA PHE A 121 -19.71 -16.93 -0.01
C PHE A 121 -19.24 -17.87 -1.12
N ALA A 122 -19.59 -17.53 -2.36
CA ALA A 122 -19.08 -18.23 -3.54
C ALA A 122 -17.61 -17.87 -3.79
N VAL A 123 -16.90 -18.79 -4.42
CA VAL A 123 -15.49 -18.63 -4.79
C VAL A 123 -15.27 -19.00 -6.25
N LEU A 124 -14.37 -18.27 -6.88
CA LEU A 124 -13.76 -18.62 -8.15
C LEU A 124 -12.36 -19.16 -7.87
N VAL A 125 -12.05 -20.36 -8.38
CA VAL A 125 -10.76 -21.02 -8.20
C VAL A 125 -10.10 -21.21 -9.54
N LYS A 126 -8.84 -20.79 -9.67
CA LYS A 126 -7.96 -21.11 -10.78
C LYS A 126 -6.83 -22.02 -10.31
N LEU A 127 -6.58 -23.08 -11.07
CA LEU A 127 -5.44 -23.98 -10.89
C LEU A 127 -4.53 -23.88 -12.10
N GLU A 128 -3.24 -23.73 -11.85
CA GLU A 128 -2.20 -23.49 -12.86
C GLU A 128 -0.91 -24.21 -12.47
N THR A 129 -0.04 -24.49 -13.44
CA THR A 129 1.35 -24.87 -13.15
C THR A 129 2.25 -23.63 -13.13
N PRO A 130 3.19 -23.49 -12.18
CA PRO A 130 4.00 -22.28 -12.05
C PRO A 130 5.04 -22.11 -13.18
N ALA A 131 5.56 -23.20 -13.74
CA ALA A 131 6.62 -23.16 -14.75
C ALA A 131 6.14 -22.69 -16.14
N ALA A 132 4.87 -22.93 -16.46
CA ALA A 132 4.21 -22.46 -17.66
C ALA A 132 2.73 -22.33 -17.33
N PRO A 133 2.18 -21.11 -17.11
CA PRO A 133 0.82 -20.91 -16.61
C PRO A 133 -0.22 -21.31 -17.66
N GLN A 134 -0.33 -22.61 -17.89
CA GLN A 134 -1.43 -23.22 -18.58
C GLN A 134 -2.51 -23.40 -17.53
N GLN A 135 -3.65 -22.76 -17.76
CA GLN A 135 -4.83 -22.89 -16.92
C GLN A 135 -5.31 -24.35 -16.95
N LEU A 136 -5.09 -25.05 -15.84
CA LEU A 136 -5.48 -26.46 -15.68
C LEU A 136 -6.97 -26.57 -15.42
N ALA A 137 -7.51 -25.67 -14.59
CA ALA A 137 -8.92 -25.61 -14.28
C ALA A 137 -9.29 -24.20 -13.82
N GLU A 138 -10.48 -23.76 -14.20
CA GLU A 138 -11.14 -22.61 -13.59
C GLU A 138 -12.56 -23.00 -13.21
N VAL A 139 -12.89 -22.85 -11.93
CA VAL A 139 -14.05 -23.47 -11.29
C VAL A 139 -14.78 -22.44 -10.47
N PHE A 140 -16.09 -22.40 -10.62
CA PHE A 140 -16.99 -21.71 -9.70
C PHE A 140 -17.52 -22.69 -8.66
N ILE A 141 -17.52 -22.30 -7.39
CA ILE A 141 -18.09 -23.08 -6.29
C ILE A 141 -19.01 -22.18 -5.45
N PRO A 142 -20.30 -22.51 -5.31
CA PRO A 142 -21.25 -21.73 -4.51
C PRO A 142 -20.91 -21.79 -3.01
N PRO A 143 -21.55 -20.95 -2.17
CA PRO A 143 -21.45 -21.03 -0.72
C PRO A 143 -21.74 -22.46 -0.23
N ALA A 144 -20.99 -22.93 0.76
CA ALA A 144 -21.12 -24.29 1.29
C ALA A 144 -21.08 -25.41 0.22
N GLY A 145 -20.41 -25.17 -0.92
CA GLY A 145 -20.28 -26.12 -2.01
C GLY A 145 -18.94 -26.87 -2.00
N SER A 146 -18.81 -27.86 -2.87
CA SER A 146 -17.52 -28.48 -3.19
C SER A 146 -17.51 -28.97 -4.63
N PHE A 147 -16.34 -29.10 -5.24
CA PHE A 147 -16.20 -29.58 -6.61
C PHE A 147 -14.96 -30.44 -6.80
N GLU A 148 -15.08 -31.54 -7.56
CA GLU A 148 -13.96 -32.40 -7.90
C GLU A 148 -13.33 -31.96 -9.22
N VAL A 149 -12.03 -31.68 -9.18
CA VAL A 149 -11.22 -31.45 -10.37
C VAL A 149 -10.27 -32.62 -10.62
N LYS A 150 -9.97 -32.87 -11.90
CA LYS A 150 -8.95 -33.83 -12.31
C LYS A 150 -7.68 -33.07 -12.67
N ILE A 151 -6.58 -33.34 -11.98
CA ILE A 151 -5.29 -32.66 -12.20
C ILE A 151 -4.13 -33.66 -12.24
N ASN A 152 -3.03 -33.27 -12.89
CA ASN A 152 -1.84 -34.11 -12.99
C ASN A 152 -1.04 -34.05 -11.68
N ALA A 153 -0.90 -35.16 -10.94
CA ALA A 153 -0.12 -35.15 -9.69
C ALA A 153 1.41 -35.09 -9.90
N ASP A 154 1.90 -35.35 -11.12
CA ASP A 154 3.33 -35.28 -11.45
C ASP A 154 3.86 -33.85 -11.64
N ALA A 155 2.97 -32.85 -11.56
CA ALA A 155 3.31 -31.44 -11.71
C ALA A 155 3.12 -30.69 -10.38
N GLU A 156 3.88 -29.62 -10.24
CA GLU A 156 3.65 -28.61 -9.20
C GLU A 156 2.48 -27.72 -9.59
N HIS A 157 1.65 -27.37 -8.60
CA HIS A 157 0.43 -26.58 -8.79
C HIS A 157 0.45 -25.32 -7.96
N VAL A 158 -0.21 -24.30 -8.49
CA VAL A 158 -0.56 -23.08 -7.77
C VAL A 158 -2.07 -22.94 -7.83
N MET A 159 -2.68 -22.65 -6.68
CA MET A 159 -4.10 -22.33 -6.60
C MET A 159 -4.27 -20.83 -6.37
N LYS A 160 -5.16 -20.22 -7.15
CA LYS A 160 -5.64 -18.86 -6.92
C LYS A 160 -7.12 -18.90 -6.60
N ILE A 161 -7.54 -18.13 -5.62
CA ILE A 161 -8.93 -18.08 -5.14
C ILE A 161 -9.39 -16.63 -5.15
N LYS A 162 -10.55 -16.36 -5.73
CA LYS A 162 -11.23 -15.07 -5.65
C LYS A 162 -12.54 -15.23 -4.88
N ASN A 163 -12.68 -14.44 -3.83
CA ASN A 163 -13.93 -14.34 -3.07
C ASN A 163 -14.91 -13.47 -3.87
N ILE A 164 -16.05 -14.03 -4.28
CA ILE A 164 -17.03 -13.32 -5.12
C ILE A 164 -17.75 -12.22 -4.33
N LYS A 165 -17.91 -12.37 -3.01
CA LYS A 165 -18.58 -11.38 -2.14
C LYS A 165 -17.75 -10.12 -1.91
N THR A 166 -16.42 -10.23 -1.91
CA THR A 166 -15.52 -9.11 -1.57
C THR A 166 -14.57 -8.72 -2.69
N GLY A 167 -14.40 -9.56 -3.70
CA GLY A 167 -13.44 -9.40 -4.79
C GLY A 167 -11.98 -9.62 -4.37
N CYS A 168 -11.72 -10.00 -3.12
CA CYS A 168 -10.36 -10.29 -2.66
C CYS A 168 -9.82 -11.53 -3.36
N MET A 169 -8.56 -11.46 -3.78
CA MET A 169 -7.88 -12.56 -4.45
C MET A 169 -6.70 -13.05 -3.61
N PHE A 170 -6.49 -14.36 -3.62
CA PHE A 170 -5.46 -15.03 -2.87
C PHE A 170 -4.76 -16.05 -3.75
N ARG A 171 -3.49 -16.31 -3.45
CA ARG A 171 -2.66 -17.31 -4.13
C ARG A 171 -1.99 -18.20 -3.10
N SER A 172 -1.95 -19.50 -3.37
CA SER A 172 -1.20 -20.45 -2.58
C SER A 172 0.29 -20.38 -2.89
N ARG A 173 1.11 -20.86 -1.96
CA ARG A 173 2.44 -21.34 -2.35
C ARG A 173 2.31 -22.52 -3.32
N PRO A 174 3.31 -22.76 -4.18
CA PRO A 174 3.33 -23.96 -5.00
C PRO A 174 3.22 -25.22 -4.13
N PHE A 175 2.48 -26.22 -4.59
CA PHE A 175 2.27 -27.49 -3.89
C PHE A 175 2.23 -28.66 -4.87
N ASN A 176 2.62 -29.84 -4.39
CA ASN A 176 2.52 -31.10 -5.14
C ASN A 176 1.43 -31.97 -4.52
N LEU A 177 0.76 -32.78 -5.34
CA LEU A 177 -0.14 -33.81 -4.86
C LEU A 177 0.62 -35.14 -4.75
N ASP A 178 0.45 -35.85 -3.63
CA ASP A 178 0.92 -37.24 -3.55
C ASP A 178 -0.05 -38.18 -4.31
N LYS A 179 0.50 -39.23 -4.95
CA LYS A 179 -0.21 -40.16 -5.83
C LYS A 179 -1.16 -41.15 -5.12
N GLN A 180 -1.10 -41.27 -3.80
CA GLN A 180 -1.76 -42.33 -3.02
C GLN A 180 -3.06 -41.89 -2.34
N ARG A 181 -3.48 -40.63 -2.45
CA ARG A 181 -4.68 -40.12 -1.74
C ARG A 181 -5.64 -39.35 -2.63
N ASP A 182 -6.93 -39.51 -2.33
CA ASP A 182 -7.96 -38.55 -2.74
C ASP A 182 -7.76 -37.28 -1.91
N TRP A 183 -7.38 -36.19 -2.59
CA TRP A 183 -7.08 -34.93 -1.92
C TRP A 183 -8.35 -34.13 -1.72
N ARG A 184 -8.52 -33.58 -0.51
CA ARG A 184 -9.56 -32.59 -0.20
C ARG A 184 -8.89 -31.32 0.29
N MET A 185 -9.04 -30.24 -0.45
CA MET A 185 -8.43 -28.95 -0.16
C MET A 185 -9.50 -27.98 0.37
N PRO A 186 -9.47 -27.64 1.68
CA PRO A 186 -10.34 -26.62 2.21
C PRO A 186 -9.96 -25.25 1.62
N LEU A 187 -10.95 -24.53 1.10
CA LEU A 187 -10.81 -23.17 0.56
C LEU A 187 -10.98 -22.10 1.65
N THR A 188 -10.61 -22.43 2.88
CA THR A 188 -10.68 -21.50 4.00
C THR A 188 -9.66 -20.38 3.78
N LEU A 189 -10.15 -19.14 3.70
CA LEU A 189 -9.30 -17.96 3.52
C LEU A 189 -8.63 -17.48 4.82
N GLN A 190 -8.74 -18.26 5.90
CA GLN A 190 -8.14 -17.96 7.21
C GLN A 190 -6.69 -18.45 7.27
N LYS A 191 -5.85 -17.74 8.04
CA LYS A 191 -4.39 -17.98 8.12
C LYS A 191 -3.99 -19.38 8.60
N ASP A 192 -4.87 -20.09 9.30
CA ASP A 192 -4.56 -21.37 9.97
C ASP A 192 -4.98 -22.60 9.15
N GLY A 193 -5.40 -22.42 7.90
CA GLY A 193 -5.71 -23.52 6.99
C GLY A 193 -4.48 -24.32 6.57
N SER A 194 -4.70 -25.56 6.08
CA SER A 194 -3.64 -26.44 5.56
C SER A 194 -2.86 -25.86 4.38
N LEU A 195 -3.44 -24.85 3.70
CA LEU A 195 -2.84 -24.15 2.57
C LEU A 195 -2.61 -22.68 2.93
N GLN A 196 -1.34 -22.26 3.00
CA GLN A 196 -1.01 -20.86 3.24
C GLN A 196 -1.34 -20.03 1.99
N LEU A 197 -2.36 -19.19 2.13
CA LEU A 197 -2.83 -18.25 1.12
C LEU A 197 -2.23 -16.86 1.36
N GLN A 198 -1.74 -16.24 0.30
CA GLN A 198 -1.21 -14.89 0.30
C GLN A 198 -2.09 -14.01 -0.58
N PRO A 199 -2.44 -12.79 -0.16
CA PRO A 199 -3.27 -11.92 -0.98
C PRO A 199 -2.51 -11.47 -2.23
N ILE A 200 -3.23 -11.33 -3.33
CA ILE A 200 -2.70 -10.93 -4.64
C ILE A 200 -3.60 -9.88 -5.30
N GLY A 201 -3.07 -9.13 -6.27
CA GLY A 201 -3.84 -8.16 -7.06
C GLY A 201 -4.36 -8.74 -8.39
N ASP A 202 -5.20 -7.98 -9.10
CA ASP A 202 -5.87 -8.45 -10.34
C ASP A 202 -4.90 -8.93 -11.42
N ARG A 203 -3.73 -8.27 -11.57
CA ARG A 203 -2.71 -8.66 -12.57
C ARG A 203 -2.09 -10.04 -12.31
N GLN A 204 -2.21 -10.54 -11.09
CA GLN A 204 -1.63 -11.81 -10.67
C GLN A 204 -2.68 -12.94 -10.64
N PHE A 205 -3.96 -12.61 -10.84
CA PHE A 205 -5.07 -13.56 -10.77
C PHE A 205 -5.38 -14.20 -12.12
#